data_AF-A0A380U2D7-F1
#
_entry.id   AF-A0A380U2D7-F1
#
_cell.length_a   1.000
_cell.length_b   1.000
_cell.length_c   1.000
_cell.angle_alpha   90.00
_cell.angle_beta   90.00
_cell.angle_gamma   90.00
#
_symmetry.space_group_name_H-M   'P 1'
#
loop_
_entity.id
_entity.type
_entity.pdbx_description
1 polymer ?
#
loop_
_entity_poly.entity_id
_entity_poly.type
_entity_poly.pdbx_seq_one_letter_code
_entity_poly.pdbx_strand_id
1 'polypeptide(L)'
;MYLYTNFLVNGRIYDLTHFNANTVKIKIDDEFYNASLEFGCHCFTDEKENGPFYCIEGVHTRYWSQQRYEDSLGLPNIIKRALLNHSTYVIPFKSKSGGTEQYHYLEDGYFAIFFYVNSIDIVKKTMKIYIVSAYDKTTYNGNLPKGKPYKLSWILSKRVKGEFILP
;
A
#
# COMPACT_ATOMS: atom_id res chain seq x y z
N MET A 1 -4.60 -0.35 13.71
CA MET A 1 -5.27 -1.23 12.75
C MET A 1 -6.58 -0.58 12.40
N TYR A 2 -6.70 -0.07 11.17
CA TYR A 2 -7.96 0.48 10.69
C TYR A 2 -8.93 -0.69 10.46
N LEU A 3 -10.11 -0.61 11.07
CA LEU A 3 -11.20 -1.53 10.78
C LEU A 3 -12.17 -0.77 9.88
N TYR A 4 -12.20 -1.15 8.62
CA TYR A 4 -13.09 -0.58 7.63
C TYR A 4 -14.47 -1.21 7.74
N THR A 5 -15.49 -0.38 7.61
CA THR A 5 -16.91 -0.78 7.57
C THR A 5 -17.55 -0.25 6.31
N ASN A 6 -18.81 -0.60 6.10
CA ASN A 6 -19.60 -0.08 5.00
C ASN A 6 -19.67 1.47 5.05
N PHE A 7 -19.70 2.09 3.87
CA PHE A 7 -19.80 3.54 3.70
C PHE A 7 -20.99 3.88 2.79
N LEU A 8 -21.81 4.85 3.21
CA LEU A 8 -22.98 5.31 2.46
C LEU A 8 -22.61 6.49 1.57
N VAL A 9 -22.81 6.35 0.26
CA VAL A 9 -22.50 7.36 -0.75
C VAL A 9 -23.72 7.52 -1.64
N ASN A 10 -24.34 8.70 -1.63
CA ASN A 10 -25.49 9.04 -2.48
C ASN A 10 -26.61 7.97 -2.45
N GLY A 11 -26.93 7.45 -1.27
CA GLY A 11 -27.98 6.44 -1.08
C GLY A 11 -27.57 4.99 -1.40
N ARG A 12 -26.32 4.76 -1.82
CA ARG A 12 -25.76 3.42 -2.06
C ARG A 12 -24.72 3.06 -1.00
N ILE A 13 -24.81 1.83 -0.50
CA ILE A 13 -23.85 1.29 0.48
C ILE A 13 -22.71 0.60 -0.28
N TYR A 14 -21.48 0.96 0.08
CA TYR A 14 -20.26 0.34 -0.42
C TYR A 14 -19.53 -0.38 0.71
N ASP A 15 -19.14 -1.63 0.45
CA ASP A 15 -18.42 -2.47 1.41
C ASP A 15 -16.91 -2.24 1.29
N LEU A 16 -16.27 -1.83 2.39
CA LEU A 16 -14.82 -1.60 2.49
C LEU A 16 -14.08 -2.71 3.26
N THR A 17 -14.78 -3.79 3.62
CA THR A 17 -14.21 -4.86 4.46
C THR A 17 -13.15 -5.69 3.76
N HIS A 18 -12.99 -5.59 2.43
CA HIS A 18 -11.88 -6.21 1.70
C HIS A 18 -10.50 -5.68 2.14
N PHE A 19 -10.45 -4.50 2.76
CA PHE A 19 -9.23 -3.99 3.38
C PHE A 19 -8.92 -4.61 4.75
N ASN A 20 -9.90 -5.24 5.40
CA ASN A 20 -9.73 -5.81 6.73
C ASN A 20 -8.97 -7.14 6.71
N ALA A 21 -8.23 -7.39 7.79
CA ALA A 21 -7.65 -8.70 8.12
C ALA A 21 -6.92 -9.40 6.96
N ASN A 22 -5.98 -8.70 6.33
CA ASN A 22 -5.17 -9.25 5.25
C ASN A 22 -3.81 -9.69 5.78
N THR A 23 -3.60 -11.00 5.92
CA THR A 23 -2.29 -11.56 6.28
C THR A 23 -1.75 -12.47 5.18
N VAL A 24 -0.43 -12.49 5.02
CA VAL A 24 0.27 -13.42 4.13
C VAL A 24 1.56 -13.89 4.78
N LYS A 25 1.81 -15.19 4.72
CA LYS A 25 3.07 -15.78 5.19
C LYS A 25 4.09 -15.68 4.06
N ILE A 26 5.21 -15.01 4.33
CA ILE A 26 6.26 -14.74 3.34
C ILE A 26 7.58 -15.30 3.83
N LYS A 27 8.43 -15.76 2.91
CA LYS A 27 9.79 -16.19 3.22
C LYS A 27 10.75 -15.02 3.02
N ILE A 28 11.47 -14.63 4.08
CA ILE A 28 12.52 -13.63 4.06
C ILE A 28 13.80 -14.31 4.51
N ASP A 29 14.83 -14.28 3.66
CA ASP A 29 16.02 -15.13 3.82
C ASP A 29 15.60 -16.60 4.03
N ASP A 30 15.89 -17.19 5.18
CA ASP A 30 15.50 -18.58 5.54
C ASP A 30 14.41 -18.69 6.61
N GLU A 31 13.76 -17.57 6.95
CA GLU A 31 12.71 -17.52 7.95
C GLU A 31 11.37 -17.14 7.34
N PHE A 32 10.28 -17.55 8.00
CA PHE A 32 8.93 -17.16 7.62
C PHE A 32 8.40 -16.06 8.52
N TYR A 33 7.83 -15.03 7.91
CA TYR A 33 7.17 -13.93 8.59
C TYR A 33 5.69 -13.88 8.20
N ASN A 34 4.82 -13.58 9.17
CA ASN A 34 3.43 -13.23 8.90
C ASN A 34 3.33 -11.71 8.65
N ALA A 35 3.12 -11.32 7.40
CA ALA A 35 2.92 -9.94 7.00
C ALA A 35 1.44 -9.58 7.04
N SER A 36 1.08 -8.61 7.88
CA SER A 36 -0.26 -7.99 7.91
C SER A 36 -0.27 -6.77 7.00
N LEU A 37 -1.28 -6.66 6.15
CA LEU A 37 -1.51 -5.51 5.28
C LEU A 37 -2.48 -4.55 5.95
N GLU A 38 -2.08 -3.29 6.04
CA GLU A 38 -2.90 -2.17 6.47
C GLU A 38 -3.07 -1.23 5.28
N PHE A 39 -4.26 -0.68 5.07
CA PHE A 39 -4.55 0.18 3.91
C PHE A 39 -4.90 1.57 4.40
N GLY A 40 -4.37 2.60 3.74
CA GLY A 40 -4.78 3.98 3.93
C GLY A 40 -6.00 4.32 3.09
N CYS A 41 -6.76 5.35 3.50
CA CYS A 41 -8.00 5.69 2.79
C CYS A 41 -7.73 6.25 1.38
N HIS A 42 -6.50 6.67 1.06
CA HIS A 42 -6.12 7.03 -0.31
C HIS A 42 -6.27 5.88 -1.32
N CYS A 43 -6.41 4.63 -0.87
CA CYS A 43 -6.70 3.49 -1.75
C CYS A 43 -8.12 3.53 -2.36
N PHE A 44 -9.06 4.30 -1.79
CA PHE A 44 -10.45 4.41 -2.30
C PHE A 44 -10.99 5.86 -2.30
N THR A 45 -10.17 6.83 -1.92
CA THR A 45 -10.50 8.26 -1.93
C THR A 45 -9.56 9.06 -2.83
N ASP A 46 -9.95 10.26 -3.23
CA ASP A 46 -9.10 11.25 -3.88
C ASP A 46 -9.18 12.65 -3.21
N GLU A 47 -8.38 13.60 -3.70
CA GLU A 47 -8.33 14.99 -3.22
C GLU A 47 -9.07 15.95 -4.15
N LYS A 48 -9.67 15.46 -5.24
CA LYS A 48 -10.16 16.31 -6.34
C LYS A 48 -11.60 16.78 -6.16
N GLU A 49 -12.18 16.61 -4.96
CA GLU A 49 -13.56 17.01 -4.62
C GLU A 49 -14.65 16.45 -5.56
N ASN A 50 -14.36 15.34 -6.27
CA ASN A 50 -15.26 14.80 -7.29
C ASN A 50 -16.38 13.90 -6.71
N GLY A 51 -16.41 13.67 -5.40
CA GLY A 51 -17.38 12.80 -4.73
C GLY A 51 -17.66 13.23 -3.30
N PRO A 52 -18.56 12.52 -2.58
CA PRO A 52 -18.90 12.87 -1.20
C PRO A 52 -17.70 12.87 -0.26
N PHE A 53 -17.71 13.79 0.71
CA PHE A 53 -16.69 13.84 1.76
C PHE A 53 -16.61 12.51 2.51
N TYR A 54 -15.39 12.01 2.72
CA TYR A 54 -15.11 10.80 3.50
C TYR A 54 -14.47 11.15 4.84
N CYS A 55 -13.30 11.79 4.82
CA CYS A 55 -12.59 12.18 6.05
C CYS A 55 -11.58 13.31 5.80
N ILE A 56 -10.95 13.80 6.87
CA ILE A 56 -9.73 14.60 6.80
C ILE A 56 -8.56 13.68 7.20
N GLU A 57 -7.52 13.60 6.37
CA GLU A 57 -6.28 12.87 6.66
C GLU A 57 -5.10 13.85 6.67
N GLY A 58 -4.55 14.10 7.87
CA GLY A 58 -3.56 15.15 8.08
C GLY A 58 -4.16 16.53 7.78
N VAL A 59 -3.64 17.18 6.73
CA VAL A 59 -4.12 18.50 6.25
C VAL A 59 -4.99 18.40 5.00
N HIS A 60 -5.23 17.18 4.49
CA HIS A 60 -5.94 16.97 3.23
C HIS A 60 -7.34 16.45 3.47
N THR A 61 -8.32 17.06 2.79
CA THR A 61 -9.67 16.52 2.70
C THR A 61 -9.69 15.37 1.71
N ARG A 62 -10.36 14.28 2.08
CA ARG A 62 -10.51 13.08 1.27
C ARG A 62 -11.96 12.90 0.86
N TYR A 63 -12.16 12.69 -0.42
CA TYR A 63 -13.47 12.49 -1.04
C TYR A 63 -13.58 11.09 -1.63
N TRP A 64 -14.77 10.50 -1.55
CA TRP A 64 -15.07 9.22 -2.15
C TRP A 64 -14.75 9.23 -3.64
N SER A 65 -14.08 8.17 -4.12
CA SER A 65 -13.75 8.02 -5.53
C SER A 65 -14.20 6.63 -6.00
N GLN A 66 -15.27 6.58 -6.79
CA GLN A 66 -15.87 5.33 -7.27
C GLN A 66 -14.84 4.46 -8.01
N GLN A 67 -14.04 5.08 -8.88
CA GLN A 67 -13.00 4.39 -9.63
C GLN A 67 -11.97 3.76 -8.70
N ARG A 68 -11.46 4.51 -7.70
CA ARG A 68 -10.47 3.98 -6.75
C ARG A 68 -11.06 2.88 -5.89
N TYR A 69 -12.33 2.98 -5.51
CA TYR A 69 -13.01 1.91 -4.81
C TYR A 69 -13.00 0.61 -5.64
N GLU A 70 -13.42 0.68 -6.90
CA GLU A 70 -13.46 -0.48 -7.82
C GLU A 70 -12.06 -1.08 -8.02
N ASP A 71 -11.07 -0.24 -8.29
CA ASP A 71 -9.65 -0.58 -8.38
C ASP A 71 -9.15 -1.32 -7.13
N SER A 72 -9.62 -0.90 -5.95
CA SER A 72 -9.14 -1.42 -4.68
C SER A 72 -9.62 -2.83 -4.34
N LEU A 73 -10.70 -3.32 -4.96
CA LEU A 73 -11.27 -4.64 -4.67
C LEU A 73 -10.26 -5.77 -4.93
N GLY A 74 -9.41 -5.61 -5.94
CA GLY A 74 -8.34 -6.57 -6.26
C GLY A 74 -7.03 -6.32 -5.50
N LEU A 75 -6.87 -5.15 -4.89
CA LEU A 75 -5.60 -4.67 -4.33
C LEU A 75 -4.99 -5.63 -3.30
N PRO A 76 -5.73 -6.17 -2.31
CA PRO A 76 -5.13 -7.10 -1.34
C PRO A 76 -4.48 -8.32 -2.00
N ASN A 77 -5.10 -8.87 -3.05
CA ASN A 77 -4.56 -10.03 -3.76
C ASN A 77 -3.32 -9.66 -4.60
N ILE A 78 -3.31 -8.47 -5.20
CA ILE A 78 -2.15 -7.94 -5.93
C ILE A 78 -0.94 -7.85 -5.00
N ILE A 79 -1.09 -7.23 -3.82
CA ILE A 79 0.00 -7.10 -2.84
C ILE A 79 0.47 -8.46 -2.35
N LYS A 80 -0.44 -9.39 -2.04
CA LYS A 80 -0.08 -10.75 -1.61
C LYS A 80 0.75 -11.47 -2.67
N ARG A 81 0.37 -11.38 -3.96
CA ARG A 81 1.14 -11.96 -5.06
C ARG A 81 2.53 -11.31 -5.20
N ALA A 82 2.60 -9.99 -5.12
CA ALA A 82 3.87 -9.24 -5.17
C ALA A 82 4.83 -9.66 -4.05
N LEU A 83 4.31 -9.88 -2.84
CA LEU A 83 5.10 -10.31 -1.68
C LEU A 83 5.59 -11.77 -1.79
N LEU A 84 4.84 -12.63 -2.47
CA LEU A 84 5.20 -14.05 -2.68
C LEU A 84 6.11 -14.24 -3.90
N ASN A 85 6.14 -13.28 -4.82
CA ASN A 85 6.95 -13.34 -6.02
C ASN A 85 8.38 -12.81 -5.76
N HIS A 86 9.37 -13.70 -5.77
CA HIS A 86 10.78 -13.33 -5.58
C HIS A 86 11.36 -12.47 -6.72
N SER A 87 10.68 -12.40 -7.85
CA SER A 87 11.06 -11.57 -8.99
C SER A 87 10.45 -10.17 -8.94
N THR A 88 9.60 -9.86 -7.97
CA THR A 88 8.97 -8.54 -7.88
C THR A 88 9.97 -7.43 -7.58
N TYR A 89 9.92 -6.36 -8.37
CA TYR A 89 10.72 -5.15 -8.19
C TYR A 89 9.90 -3.95 -7.71
N VAL A 90 10.55 -3.13 -6.88
CA VAL A 90 10.03 -1.85 -6.40
C VAL A 90 11.09 -0.76 -6.44
N ILE A 91 10.67 0.50 -6.52
CA ILE A 91 11.56 1.67 -6.41
C ILE A 91 11.41 2.28 -5.02
N PRO A 92 12.47 2.33 -4.20
CA PRO A 92 12.47 3.06 -2.94
C PRO A 92 12.52 4.58 -3.20
N PHE A 93 11.77 5.33 -2.40
CA PHE A 93 11.75 6.81 -2.44
C PHE A 93 11.43 7.37 -1.05
N LYS A 94 11.84 8.61 -0.77
CA LYS A 94 11.44 9.31 0.46
C LYS A 94 10.06 9.92 0.28
N SER A 95 9.17 9.74 1.26
CA SER A 95 7.90 10.48 1.32
C SER A 95 8.16 11.99 1.28
N LYS A 96 7.24 12.78 0.71
CA LYS A 96 7.36 14.25 0.63
C LYS A 96 7.59 14.94 1.99
N SER A 97 7.12 14.34 3.07
CA SER A 97 7.34 14.80 4.46
C SER A 97 8.69 14.38 5.06
N GLY A 98 9.61 13.85 4.25
CA GLY A 98 11.03 13.66 4.60
C GLY A 98 11.39 12.46 5.48
N GLY A 99 10.42 11.83 6.17
CA GLY A 99 10.74 10.88 7.24
C GLY A 99 10.74 9.39 6.90
N THR A 100 9.86 8.92 6.01
CA THR A 100 9.64 7.47 5.81
C THR A 100 10.05 7.03 4.41
N GLU A 101 10.91 6.02 4.32
CA GLU A 101 11.19 5.30 3.08
C GLU A 101 9.93 4.53 2.65
N GLN A 102 9.46 4.81 1.44
CA GLN A 102 8.35 4.14 0.80
C GLN A 102 8.81 3.44 -0.48
N TYR A 103 7.97 2.56 -0.99
CA TYR A 103 8.26 1.72 -2.14
C TYR A 103 7.15 1.85 -3.18
N HIS A 104 7.54 2.00 -4.43
CA HIS A 104 6.65 2.03 -5.58
C HIS A 104 6.73 0.71 -6.36
N TYR A 105 5.60 0.00 -6.48
CA TYR A 105 5.53 -1.28 -7.21
C TYR A 105 5.46 -1.09 -8.73
N LEU A 106 6.19 -1.93 -9.47
CA LEU A 106 6.42 -1.75 -10.90
C LEU A 106 5.61 -2.68 -11.81
N GLU A 107 5.27 -3.89 -11.37
CA GLU A 107 4.91 -4.98 -12.28
C GLU A 107 3.43 -5.03 -12.69
N ASP A 108 2.54 -4.22 -12.12
CA ASP A 108 1.11 -4.30 -12.46
C ASP A 108 0.71 -3.50 -13.71
N GLY A 109 1.68 -2.95 -14.45
CA GLY A 109 1.48 -2.17 -15.68
C GLY A 109 0.71 -0.86 -15.46
N TYR A 110 -0.56 -0.99 -15.13
CA TYR A 110 -1.58 0.04 -14.96
C TYR A 110 -1.69 0.55 -13.52
N PHE A 111 -1.46 -0.26 -12.48
CA PHE A 111 -1.56 0.23 -11.11
C PHE A 111 -0.28 0.89 -10.59
N ALA A 112 -0.42 2.08 -10.03
CA ALA A 112 0.58 2.70 -9.18
C ALA A 112 0.26 2.40 -7.72
N ILE A 113 1.12 1.62 -7.07
CA ILE A 113 0.98 1.25 -5.66
C ILE A 113 2.15 1.84 -4.88
N PHE A 114 1.85 2.42 -3.72
CA PHE A 114 2.80 3.00 -2.79
C PHE A 114 2.61 2.38 -1.42
N PHE A 115 3.69 1.91 -0.80
CA PHE A 115 3.62 1.28 0.50
C PHE A 115 4.92 1.47 1.30
N TYR A 116 4.88 1.16 2.59
CA TYR A 116 6.07 1.06 3.42
C TYR A 116 5.96 -0.09 4.42
N VAL A 117 7.11 -0.52 4.95
CA VAL A 117 7.15 -1.47 6.06
C VAL A 117 7.01 -0.70 7.36
N ASN A 118 5.83 -0.78 7.96
CA ASN A 118 5.40 0.01 9.13
C ASN A 118 6.08 -0.46 10.42
N SER A 119 6.08 -1.77 10.67
CA SER A 119 6.74 -2.34 11.85
C SER A 119 7.15 -3.79 11.60
N ILE A 120 8.16 -4.26 12.35
CA ILE A 120 8.65 -5.63 12.32
C ILE A 120 8.86 -6.08 13.77
N ASP A 121 8.31 -7.23 14.12
CA ASP A 121 8.59 -7.96 15.36
C ASP A 121 9.39 -9.22 14.98
N ILE A 122 10.70 -9.17 15.23
CA ILE A 122 11.65 -10.25 14.89
C ILE A 122 11.45 -11.48 15.78
N VAL A 123 10.96 -11.30 17.01
CA VAL A 123 10.74 -12.41 17.95
C VAL A 123 9.50 -13.19 17.57
N LYS A 124 8.39 -12.49 17.30
CA LYS A 124 7.12 -13.10 16.88
C LYS A 124 7.07 -13.44 15.39
N LYS A 125 8.08 -13.03 14.62
CA LYS A 125 8.13 -13.16 13.15
C LYS A 125 6.89 -12.57 12.49
N THR A 126 6.55 -11.34 12.88
CA THR A 126 5.42 -10.61 12.29
C THR A 126 5.91 -9.29 11.70
N MET A 127 5.25 -8.83 10.65
CA MET A 127 5.48 -7.49 10.13
C MET A 127 4.17 -6.84 9.68
N LYS A 128 4.15 -5.51 9.68
CA LYS A 128 3.03 -4.73 9.15
C LYS A 128 3.52 -3.96 7.93
N ILE A 129 2.78 -4.08 6.84
CA ILE A 129 3.01 -3.36 5.59
C ILE A 129 1.82 -2.44 5.39
N TYR A 130 2.09 -1.14 5.32
CA TYR A 130 1.06 -0.13 5.13
C TYR A 130 1.02 0.31 3.68
N ILE A 131 -0.13 0.14 3.04
CA ILE A 131 -0.40 0.54 1.66
C ILE A 131 -0.93 1.96 1.70
N VAL A 132 -0.08 2.90 1.31
CA VAL A 132 -0.38 4.33 1.38
C VAL A 132 -1.46 4.68 0.37
N SER A 133 -1.30 4.24 -0.88
CA SER A 133 -2.19 4.60 -1.97
C SER A 133 -2.05 3.58 -3.11
N ALA A 134 -3.13 3.36 -3.83
CA ALA A 134 -3.17 2.57 -5.05
C ALA A 134 -4.16 3.20 -6.05
N TYR A 135 -3.79 3.31 -7.32
CA TYR A 135 -4.68 3.83 -8.36
C TYR A 135 -4.17 3.47 -9.76
N ASP A 136 -5.06 3.48 -10.74
CA ASP A 136 -4.70 3.35 -12.17
C ASP A 136 -3.91 4.59 -12.67
N LYS A 137 -2.72 4.34 -13.22
CA LYS A 137 -1.79 5.31 -13.82
C LYS A 137 -2.38 6.02 -15.04
N THR A 138 -3.27 5.36 -15.79
CA THR A 138 -3.92 5.95 -16.97
C THR A 138 -4.90 7.06 -16.58
N THR A 139 -5.48 6.96 -15.38
CA THR A 139 -6.44 7.94 -14.84
C THR A 139 -5.73 9.09 -14.12
N TYR A 140 -4.53 8.87 -13.57
CA TYR A 140 -3.81 9.85 -12.77
C TYR A 140 -2.38 10.07 -13.29
N ASN A 141 -2.15 11.21 -13.97
CA ASN A 141 -0.85 11.70 -14.46
C ASN A 141 0.12 12.16 -13.33
N GLY A 142 0.24 11.37 -12.26
CA GLY A 142 1.21 11.63 -11.21
C GLY A 142 2.63 11.32 -11.69
N ASN A 143 3.59 12.18 -11.38
CA ASN A 143 5.01 11.85 -11.50
C ASN A 143 5.32 10.66 -10.57
N LEU A 144 5.46 9.46 -11.15
CA LEU A 144 5.86 8.28 -10.40
C LEU A 144 7.31 8.43 -9.89
N PRO A 145 7.63 7.86 -8.73
CA PRO A 145 9.00 7.84 -8.23
C PRO A 145 9.96 7.27 -9.27
N LYS A 146 11.02 8.04 -9.55
CA LYS A 146 12.13 7.61 -10.40
C LYS A 146 13.25 7.11 -9.52
N GLY A 147 13.95 6.07 -9.95
CA GLY A 147 15.09 5.54 -9.20
C GLY A 147 15.50 4.16 -9.67
N LYS A 148 16.54 3.64 -9.02
CA LYS A 148 17.01 2.27 -9.25
C LYS A 148 15.99 1.28 -8.67
N PRO A 149 15.48 0.32 -9.46
CA PRO A 149 14.62 -0.74 -8.94
C PRO A 149 15.43 -1.77 -8.14
N TYR A 150 14.82 -2.30 -7.08
CA TYR A 150 15.37 -3.38 -6.27
C TYR A 150 14.34 -4.48 -6.10
N LYS A 151 14.80 -5.73 -5.95
CA LYS A 151 13.93 -6.85 -5.61
C LYS A 151 13.28 -6.61 -4.25
N LEU A 152 11.96 -6.78 -4.17
CA LEU A 152 11.22 -6.63 -2.92
C LEU A 152 11.73 -7.59 -1.84
N SER A 153 12.03 -8.83 -2.20
CA SER A 153 12.63 -9.83 -1.30
C SER A 153 13.94 -9.35 -0.66
N TRP A 154 14.80 -8.70 -1.45
CA TRP A 154 16.06 -8.13 -0.95
C TRP A 154 15.82 -6.93 -0.02
N ILE A 155 14.85 -6.06 -0.35
CA ILE A 155 14.46 -4.97 0.55
C ILE A 155 13.96 -5.53 1.87
N LEU A 156 13.06 -6.52 1.86
CA LEU A 156 12.54 -7.11 3.09
C LEU A 156 13.64 -7.74 3.95
N SER A 157 14.64 -8.40 3.32
CA SER A 157 15.85 -8.89 3.99
C SER A 157 16.63 -7.78 4.70
N LYS A 158 16.71 -6.59 4.09
CA LYS A 158 17.32 -5.41 4.72
C LYS A 158 16.49 -4.86 5.87
N ARG A 159 15.18 -4.78 5.68
CA ARG A 159 14.25 -4.26 6.70
C ARG A 159 14.24 -5.10 7.97
N VAL A 160 14.29 -6.44 7.88
CA VAL A 160 14.37 -7.31 9.07
C VAL A 160 15.68 -7.15 9.85
N LYS A 161 16.73 -6.59 9.24
CA LYS A 161 18.01 -6.24 9.89
C LYS A 161 18.03 -4.81 10.45
N GLY A 162 16.93 -4.08 10.33
CA GLY A 162 16.83 -2.67 10.72
C GLY A 162 17.46 -1.70 9.70
N GLU A 163 17.85 -2.17 8.53
CA GLU A 163 18.48 -1.37 7.49
C GLU A 163 17.43 -0.70 6.58
N PHE A 164 17.80 0.44 5.99
CA PHE A 164 17.02 1.15 4.96
C PHE A 164 17.82 1.16 3.66
N ILE A 165 17.15 1.35 2.52
CA ILE A 165 17.84 1.37 1.21
C ILE A 165 18.39 2.76 0.91
N LEU A 166 17.64 3.78 1.28
CA LEU A 166 17.99 5.17 1.17
C LEU A 166 18.65 5.64 2.48
N PRO A 167 19.67 6.50 2.39
CA PRO A 167 20.33 7.10 3.54
C PRO A 167 19.42 8.09 4.28
#